data_AF-K7R4T0-F1
#
_entry.id   AF-K7R4T0-F1
#
_cell.length_a   1.000
_cell.length_b   1.000
_cell.length_c   1.000
_cell.angle_alpha   90.00
_cell.angle_beta   90.00
_cell.angle_gamma   90.00
#
_symmetry.space_group_name_H-M   'P 1'
#
loop_
_entity.id
_entity.type
_entity.pdbx_description
1 polymer ?
#
loop_
_entity_poly.entity_id
_entity_poly.type
_entity_poly.pdbx_seq_one_letter_code
_entity_poly.pdbx_strand_id
1 'polypeptide(L)'
;MDASGNPFDPTSYAQFRTWLLGANATNMAYMLSAQMAAMALNVRAGFVNPNALVYAPGTLSANPAGFARVGDLINEANAELGAHPTAFSGDPWRSYQEALKDALDWANNNRTFVQPGPEACPFTTPY
;
A
#
# COMPACT_ATOMS: atom_id res chain seq x y z
N MET A 1 4.48 -0.94 -11.99
CA MET A 1 3.97 -1.34 -13.32
C MET A 1 3.14 -0.23 -13.93
N ASP A 2 3.22 -0.05 -15.25
CA ASP A 2 2.29 0.76 -16.04
C ASP A 2 1.02 -0.02 -16.42
N ALA A 3 0.14 0.58 -17.23
CA ALA A 3 -1.11 -0.04 -17.65
C ALA A 3 -0.92 -1.37 -18.39
N SER A 4 0.20 -1.53 -19.10
CA SER A 4 0.55 -2.73 -19.86
C SER A 4 1.34 -3.75 -19.05
N GLY A 5 1.66 -3.45 -17.79
CA GLY A 5 2.47 -4.31 -16.93
C GLY A 5 3.98 -4.11 -17.08
N ASN A 6 4.44 -3.08 -17.79
CA ASN A 6 5.88 -2.82 -17.87
C ASN A 6 6.38 -2.14 -16.60
N PRO A 7 7.66 -2.32 -16.23
CA PRO A 7 8.32 -1.48 -15.24
C PRO A 7 8.17 0.01 -15.61
N PHE A 8 7.95 0.86 -14.61
CA PHE A 8 7.77 2.29 -14.81
C PHE A 8 8.88 3.06 -14.09
N ASP A 9 9.79 3.63 -14.88
CA ASP A 9 10.95 4.40 -14.41
C ASP A 9 10.84 5.86 -14.88
N PRO A 10 10.08 6.72 -14.17
CA PRO A 10 9.90 8.11 -14.56
C PRO A 10 11.19 8.91 -14.36
N THR A 11 11.57 9.72 -15.34
CA THR A 11 12.70 10.66 -15.23
C THR A 11 12.28 12.07 -14.87
N SER A 12 10.97 12.31 -14.75
CA SER A 12 10.41 13.62 -14.42
C SER A 12 9.17 13.52 -13.54
N TYR A 13 8.91 14.57 -12.76
CA TYR A 13 7.67 14.71 -11.99
C TYR A 13 6.44 14.66 -12.89
N ALA A 14 6.48 15.28 -14.07
CA ALA A 14 5.35 15.31 -14.99
C ALA A 14 4.96 13.89 -15.46
N GLN A 15 5.94 13.04 -15.78
CA GLN A 15 5.70 11.64 -16.12
C GLN A 15 5.13 10.87 -14.92
N PHE A 16 5.75 11.02 -13.74
CA PHE A 16 5.29 10.35 -12.52
C PHE A 16 3.84 10.74 -12.18
N ARG A 17 3.51 12.03 -12.26
CA ARG A 17 2.17 12.55 -11.99
C ARG A 17 1.14 12.00 -12.98
N THR A 18 1.46 11.98 -14.27
CA THR A 18 0.56 11.44 -15.30
C THR A 18 0.30 9.96 -15.10
N TRP A 19 1.34 9.19 -14.79
CA TRP A 19 1.21 7.77 -14.45
C TRP A 19 0.37 7.58 -13.18
N LEU A 20 0.65 8.32 -12.12
CA LEU A 20 -0.09 8.19 -10.86
C LEU A 20 -1.59 8.46 -11.04
N LEU A 21 -1.96 9.47 -11.84
CA LEU A 21 -3.37 9.82 -12.09
C LEU A 21 -4.05 8.93 -13.14
N GLY A 22 -3.28 8.21 -13.96
CA GLY A 22 -3.82 7.27 -14.94
C GLY A 22 -4.13 5.89 -14.37
N ALA A 23 -3.70 5.62 -13.13
CA ALA A 23 -3.88 4.34 -12.47
C ALA A 23 -5.37 4.00 -12.30
N ASN A 24 -5.74 2.79 -12.72
CA ASN A 24 -7.09 2.28 -12.66
C ASN A 24 -7.07 0.76 -12.45
N ALA A 25 -8.23 0.19 -12.10
CA ALA A 25 -8.35 -1.22 -11.76
C ALA A 25 -8.49 -2.16 -12.97
N THR A 26 -8.41 -1.70 -14.23
CA THR A 26 -8.44 -2.60 -15.40
C THR A 26 -7.29 -3.59 -15.34
N ASN A 27 -6.07 -3.08 -15.13
CA ASN A 27 -4.93 -3.87 -14.70
C ASN A 27 -4.68 -3.60 -13.21
N MET A 28 -5.02 -4.55 -12.33
CA MET A 28 -4.89 -4.35 -10.88
C MET A 28 -3.44 -4.10 -10.47
N ALA A 29 -2.47 -4.65 -11.19
CA ALA A 29 -1.04 -4.41 -10.93
C ALA A 29 -0.68 -2.92 -11.08
N TYR A 30 -1.30 -2.20 -12.01
CA TYR A 30 -1.10 -0.77 -12.16
C TYR A 30 -1.71 0.01 -10.98
N MET A 31 -2.95 -0.31 -10.60
CA MET A 31 -3.58 0.30 -9.43
C MET A 31 -2.80 0.05 -8.13
N LEU A 32 -2.36 -1.19 -7.92
CA LEU A 32 -1.51 -1.58 -6.80
C LEU A 32 -0.19 -0.81 -6.82
N SER A 33 0.46 -0.69 -7.98
CA SER A 33 1.70 0.08 -8.13
C SER A 33 1.53 1.53 -7.69
N ALA A 34 0.42 2.17 -8.07
CA ALA A 34 0.14 3.56 -7.69
C ALA A 34 -0.04 3.73 -6.17
N GLN A 35 -0.80 2.83 -5.53
CA GLN A 35 -1.00 2.88 -4.08
C GLN A 35 0.29 2.57 -3.30
N MET A 36 1.07 1.60 -3.77
CA MET A 36 2.37 1.28 -3.19
C MET A 36 3.35 2.45 -3.32
N ALA A 37 3.41 3.10 -4.48
CA ALA A 37 4.27 4.27 -4.69
C ALA A 37 3.91 5.42 -3.75
N ALA A 38 2.61 5.70 -3.56
CA ALA A 38 2.16 6.72 -2.61
C ALA A 38 2.60 6.39 -1.17
N MET A 39 2.41 5.16 -0.71
CA MET A 39 2.82 4.75 0.65
C MET A 39 4.35 4.77 0.82
N ALA A 40 5.09 4.28 -0.17
CA ALA A 40 6.55 4.32 -0.17
C ALA A 40 7.08 5.77 -0.10
N LEU A 41 6.43 6.71 -0.77
CA LEU A 41 6.75 8.14 -0.67
C LEU A 41 6.40 8.70 0.71
N ASN A 42 5.27 8.32 1.31
CA ASN A 42 4.92 8.72 2.68
C ASN A 42 5.96 8.25 3.70
N VAL A 43 6.44 7.01 3.57
CA VAL A 43 7.52 6.47 4.41
C VAL A 43 8.83 7.22 4.16
N ARG A 44 9.21 7.41 2.90
CA ARG A 44 10.47 8.09 2.54
C ARG A 44 10.49 9.56 2.98
N ALA A 45 9.34 10.23 2.96
CA ALA A 45 9.19 11.61 3.43
C ALA A 45 9.13 11.71 4.97
N GLY A 46 9.08 10.59 5.68
CA GLY A 46 8.99 10.54 7.15
C GLY A 46 7.59 10.78 7.71
N PHE A 47 6.56 10.81 6.87
CA PHE A 47 5.16 10.99 7.31
C PHE A 47 4.56 9.70 7.89
N VAL A 48 5.06 8.54 7.46
CA VAL A 48 4.63 7.24 7.96
C VAL A 48 5.84 6.46 8.48
N ASN A 49 5.74 5.93 9.70
CA ASN A 49 6.73 5.01 10.23
C ASN A 49 6.56 3.64 9.54
N PRO A 50 7.60 3.05 8.94
CA PRO A 50 7.48 1.74 8.28
C PRO A 50 7.08 0.61 9.25
N ASN A 51 7.28 0.78 10.56
CA ASN A 51 6.86 -0.17 11.59
C ASN A 51 5.43 0.06 12.09
N ALA A 52 4.72 1.09 11.60
CA ALA A 52 3.32 1.30 11.95
C ALA A 52 2.47 0.12 11.48
N LEU A 53 1.51 -0.28 12.31
CA LEU A 53 0.57 -1.35 11.99
C LEU A 53 -0.66 -0.78 11.28
N VAL A 54 -1.06 -1.43 10.21
CA VAL A 54 -2.28 -1.12 9.45
C VAL A 54 -3.11 -2.39 9.25
N TYR A 55 -4.43 -2.24 9.21
CA TYR A 55 -5.32 -3.35 8.85
C TYR A 55 -5.14 -3.71 7.37
N ALA A 56 -4.76 -4.95 7.11
CA ALA A 56 -4.36 -5.49 5.81
C ALA A 56 -4.81 -6.97 5.64
N PRO A 57 -6.08 -7.32 5.86
CA PRO A 57 -6.54 -8.70 5.79
C PRO A 57 -6.35 -9.30 4.39
N GLY A 58 -6.09 -10.60 4.32
CA GLY A 58 -5.88 -11.31 3.06
C GLY A 58 -4.49 -11.12 2.44
N THR A 59 -3.63 -10.31 3.06
CA THR A 59 -2.21 -10.21 2.71
C THR A 59 -1.39 -11.26 3.48
N LEU A 60 -0.23 -11.65 2.95
CA LEU A 60 0.68 -12.61 3.56
C LEU A 60 1.37 -12.02 4.80
N SER A 61 1.65 -10.72 4.81
CA SER A 61 2.28 -10.03 5.94
C SER A 61 1.32 -9.78 7.10
N ALA A 62 0.02 -10.05 6.93
CA ALA A 62 -0.95 -9.88 8.00
C ALA A 62 -0.81 -10.97 9.07
N ASN A 63 -0.80 -10.53 10.32
CA ASN A 63 -0.92 -11.42 11.47
C ASN A 63 -2.35 -12.00 11.58
N PRO A 64 -2.62 -12.94 12.52
CA PRO A 64 -3.96 -13.54 12.67
C PRO A 64 -5.09 -12.55 12.98
N ALA A 65 -4.78 -11.34 13.44
CA ALA A 65 -5.75 -10.27 13.67
C ALA A 65 -5.98 -9.39 12.42
N GLY A 66 -5.32 -9.71 11.29
CA GLY A 66 -5.45 -8.98 10.03
C GLY A 66 -4.58 -7.73 9.94
N PHE A 67 -3.56 -7.57 10.79
CA PHE A 67 -2.68 -6.39 10.76
C PHE A 67 -1.29 -6.72 10.24
N ALA A 68 -0.74 -5.83 9.41
CA ALA A 68 0.62 -5.91 8.88
C ALA A 68 1.38 -4.61 9.18
N ARG A 69 2.72 -4.67 9.19
CA ARG A 69 3.54 -3.45 9.20
C ARG A 69 3.56 -2.85 7.80
N VAL A 70 3.57 -1.52 7.73
CA VAL A 70 3.62 -0.78 6.45
C VAL A 70 4.82 -1.21 5.60
N GLY A 71 6.00 -1.34 6.19
CA GLY A 71 7.22 -1.74 5.48
C GLY A 71 7.12 -3.14 4.87
N ASP A 72 6.53 -4.09 5.60
CA ASP A 72 6.33 -5.46 5.12
C ASP A 72 5.31 -5.49 3.96
N LEU A 73 4.23 -4.70 4.07
CA LEU A 73 3.22 -4.57 3.02
C LEU A 73 3.78 -3.97 1.72
N ILE A 74 4.66 -2.98 1.81
CA ILE A 74 5.36 -2.41 0.63
C ILE A 74 6.24 -3.49 -0.04
N ASN A 75 7.02 -4.24 0.76
CA ASN A 75 7.90 -5.28 0.23
C ASN A 75 7.10 -6.42 -0.42
N GLU A 76 6.00 -6.84 0.21
CA GLU A 76 5.08 -7.86 -0.31
C GLU A 76 4.45 -7.41 -1.64
N ALA A 77 3.92 -6.19 -1.70
CA ALA A 77 3.37 -5.63 -2.93
C ALA A 77 4.42 -5.57 -4.05
N ASN A 78 5.65 -5.18 -3.73
CA ASN A 78 6.74 -5.14 -4.72
C ASN A 78 7.10 -6.53 -5.24
N ALA A 79 7.15 -7.54 -4.36
CA ALA A 79 7.39 -8.92 -4.75
C ALA A 79 6.27 -9.47 -5.64
N GLU A 80 5.01 -9.22 -5.27
CA GLU A 80 3.83 -9.63 -6.04
C GLU A 80 3.81 -8.96 -7.43
N LEU A 81 4.10 -7.66 -7.51
CA LEU A 81 4.20 -6.95 -8.79
C LEU A 81 5.33 -7.50 -9.66
N GLY A 82 6.43 -7.96 -9.08
CA GLY A 82 7.53 -8.60 -9.80
C GLY A 82 7.17 -9.99 -10.36
N ALA A 83 6.34 -10.76 -9.64
CA ALA A 83 5.87 -12.07 -10.07
C ALA A 83 4.71 -11.97 -11.07
N HIS A 84 3.79 -11.03 -10.83
CA HIS A 84 2.55 -10.86 -11.57
C HIS A 84 2.40 -9.39 -12.02
N PRO A 85 3.11 -8.99 -13.10
CA PRO A 85 3.15 -7.60 -13.56
C PRO A 85 1.82 -7.11 -14.16
N THR A 86 0.89 -8.02 -14.45
CA THR A 86 -0.46 -7.74 -14.95
C THR A 86 -1.48 -8.54 -14.17
N ALA A 87 -2.67 -7.97 -13.94
CA ALA A 87 -3.79 -8.67 -13.31
C ALA A 87 -5.12 -8.14 -13.86
N PHE A 88 -5.61 -8.78 -14.91
CA PHE A 88 -6.88 -8.50 -15.56
C PHE A 88 -8.02 -9.35 -14.98
N SER A 89 -9.26 -9.05 -15.38
CA SER A 89 -10.42 -9.83 -14.94
C SER A 89 -10.26 -11.31 -15.31
N GLY A 90 -10.47 -12.20 -14.33
CA GLY A 90 -10.30 -13.65 -14.49
C GLY A 90 -8.93 -14.17 -14.07
N ASP A 91 -7.92 -13.31 -13.89
CA ASP A 91 -6.60 -13.75 -13.42
C ASP A 91 -6.67 -14.21 -11.95
N PRO A 92 -6.10 -15.37 -11.60
CA PRO A 92 -6.26 -15.96 -10.28
C PRO A 92 -5.59 -15.16 -9.15
N TRP A 93 -4.53 -14.38 -9.46
CA TRP A 93 -3.84 -13.52 -8.50
C TRP A 93 -4.47 -12.14 -8.36
N ARG A 94 -5.48 -11.79 -9.17
CA ARG A 94 -6.09 -10.45 -9.15
C ARG A 94 -6.70 -10.11 -7.80
N SER A 95 -7.39 -11.04 -7.17
CA SER A 95 -8.01 -10.83 -5.84
C SER A 95 -6.96 -10.58 -4.75
N TYR A 96 -5.80 -11.23 -4.87
CA TYR A 96 -4.69 -11.00 -3.95
C TYR A 96 -4.05 -9.61 -4.15
N GLN A 97 -3.86 -9.19 -5.41
CA GLN A 97 -3.43 -7.82 -5.70
C GLN A 97 -4.44 -6.77 -5.24
N GLU A 98 -5.74 -7.08 -5.29
CA GLU A 98 -6.79 -6.23 -4.76
C GLU A 98 -6.70 -6.09 -3.24
N ALA A 99 -6.46 -7.18 -2.50
CA ALA A 99 -6.25 -7.14 -1.05
C ALA A 99 -5.05 -6.25 -0.66
N LEU A 100 -3.92 -6.38 -1.37
CA LEU A 100 -2.75 -5.51 -1.19
C LEU A 100 -3.08 -4.04 -1.51
N LYS A 101 -3.78 -3.82 -2.62
CA LYS A 101 -4.17 -2.48 -3.08
C LYS A 101 -5.11 -1.80 -2.09
N ASP A 102 -6.07 -2.53 -1.54
CA ASP A 102 -7.04 -2.01 -0.57
C ASP A 102 -6.38 -1.69 0.75
N ALA A 103 -5.51 -2.57 1.26
CA ALA A 103 -4.74 -2.31 2.48
C ALA A 103 -3.90 -1.02 2.37
N LEU A 104 -3.19 -0.85 1.24
CA LEU A 104 -2.39 0.35 0.98
C LEU A 104 -3.27 1.59 0.76
N ASP A 105 -4.37 1.47 0.04
CA ASP A 105 -5.31 2.60 -0.17
C ASP A 105 -5.92 3.08 1.15
N TRP A 106 -6.39 2.18 2.01
CA TRP A 106 -6.93 2.56 3.31
C TRP A 106 -5.91 3.23 4.19
N ALA A 107 -4.66 2.73 4.18
CA ALA A 107 -3.57 3.32 4.92
C ALA A 107 -3.17 4.70 4.33
N ASN A 108 -3.06 4.84 3.01
CA ASN A 108 -2.80 6.14 2.37
C ASN A 108 -3.89 7.18 2.68
N ASN A 109 -5.13 6.73 2.88
CA ASN A 109 -6.26 7.57 3.32
C ASN A 109 -6.39 7.69 4.85
N ASN A 110 -5.39 7.22 5.61
CA ASN A 110 -5.31 7.31 7.07
C ASN A 110 -6.49 6.66 7.84
N ARG A 111 -7.04 5.56 7.31
CA ARG A 111 -8.27 4.92 7.84
C ARG A 111 -8.02 3.73 8.76
N THR A 112 -6.84 3.11 8.69
CA THR A 112 -6.59 1.77 9.25
C THR A 112 -5.35 1.68 10.12
N PHE A 113 -4.66 2.79 10.36
CA PHE A 113 -3.53 2.83 11.28
C PHE A 113 -4.00 2.51 12.69
N VAL A 114 -3.30 1.58 13.34
CA VAL A 114 -3.46 1.33 14.77
C VAL A 114 -3.03 2.60 15.50
N GLN A 115 -3.95 3.19 16.25
CA GLN A 115 -3.64 4.35 17.08
C GLN A 115 -2.86 3.89 18.32
N PRO A 116 -1.96 4.75 18.83
CA PRO A 116 -1.36 4.51 20.14
C PRO A 116 -2.46 4.30 21.20
N GLY A 117 -2.24 3.37 22.12
CA GLY A 117 -3.17 3.17 23.24
C GLY A 117 -3.23 4.40 24.15
N PRO A 118 -4.20 4.44 25.08
CA PRO A 118 -4.37 5.56 26.03
C PRO A 118 -3.08 5.94 26.77
N GLU A 119 -2.17 4.98 26.98
CA GLU A 119 -0.85 5.17 27.59
C GLU A 119 0.06 6.17 26.85
N ALA A 120 -0.16 6.41 25.56
CA ALA A 120 0.56 7.43 24.79
C ALA A 120 0.00 8.85 24.97
N CYS A 121 -1.16 8.98 25.61
CA CYS A 121 -1.78 10.22 26.02
C CYS A 121 -1.69 10.34 27.55
N PRO A 122 -0.54 10.81 28.10
CA PRO A 122 -0.38 10.90 29.55
C PRO A 122 -1.43 11.84 30.14
N PHE A 123 -2.32 11.30 30.98
CA PHE A 123 -3.18 12.12 31.83
C PHE A 123 -2.40 12.50 33.09
N THR A 124 -2.29 13.78 33.37
CA THR A 124 -1.81 14.26 34.68
C THR A 124 -3.01 14.54 35.57
N THR A 125 -3.16 13.76 36.64
CA THR A 125 -4.07 14.04 37.76
C THR A 125 -3.76 15.43 38.36
N PRO A 126 -4.76 16.20 38.81
CA PRO A 126 -5.59 15.82 39.96
C PRO A 126 -7.08 15.98 39.70
N TYR A 127 -7.82 14.88 39.74
CA TYR A 127 -9.15 14.89 40.34
C TYR A 127 -9.07 14.04 41.61
#